data_AF-A0A6V7XF88-F1
#
_entry.id   AF-A0A6V7XF88-F1
#
_cell.length_a   1.000
_cell.length_b   1.000
_cell.length_c   1.000
_cell.angle_alpha   90.00
_cell.angle_beta   90.00
_cell.angle_gamma   90.00
#
_symmetry.space_group_name_H-M   'P 1'
#
loop_
_entity.id
_entity.type
_entity.pdbx_description
1 polymer ?
#
loop_
_entity_poly.entity_id
_entity_poly.type
_entity_poly.pdbx_seq_one_letter_code
_entity_poly.pdbx_strand_id
1 'polypeptide(L)'
;MITLILAIGFSIEFSAHVTYGFVSGPADLNPRERCIDTLEKLAWPMVHGSISTILGVLVLAFIDSYMVRVFFKTIFLVLVIGVFHALVILPILLHDTVPYGEQLASKIYGHKQRIKNSFRREEIE
;
A
#
# COMPACT_ATOMS: atom_id res chain seq x y z
N MET A 1 12.63 -20.22 9.61
CA MET A 1 12.97 -18.80 9.88
C MET A 1 13.07 -17.98 8.61
N ILE A 2 13.93 -18.32 7.64
CA ILE A 2 14.11 -17.52 6.42
C ILE A 2 12.81 -17.30 5.61
N THR A 3 11.95 -18.31 5.53
CA THR A 3 10.66 -18.24 4.81
C THR A 3 9.71 -17.19 5.39
N LEU A 4 9.76 -16.97 6.69
CA LEU A 4 8.93 -15.96 7.36
C LEU A 4 9.46 -14.54 7.11
N ILE A 5 10.78 -14.36 7.10
CA ILE A 5 11.39 -13.06 6.78
C ILE A 5 11.06 -12.68 5.33
N LEU A 6 11.17 -13.64 4.42
CA LEU A 6 10.79 -13.47 3.03
C LEU A 6 9.29 -13.14 2.91
N ALA A 7 8.44 -13.85 3.65
CA ALA A 7 7.00 -13.59 3.67
C ALA A 7 6.65 -12.14 4.06
N ILE A 8 7.32 -11.63 5.09
CA ILE A 8 7.16 -10.24 5.54
C ILE A 8 7.62 -9.26 4.45
N GLY A 9 8.75 -9.55 3.79
CA GLY A 9 9.25 -8.74 2.67
C GLY A 9 8.22 -8.58 1.55
N PHE A 10 7.67 -9.68 1.04
CA PHE A 10 6.66 -9.63 -0.02
C PHE A 10 5.37 -8.93 0.41
N SER A 11 4.91 -9.15 1.65
CA SER A 11 3.71 -8.47 2.15
C SER A 11 3.88 -6.95 2.21
N ILE A 12 5.06 -6.48 2.67
CA ILE A 12 5.39 -5.05 2.73
C ILE A 12 5.51 -4.46 1.33
N GLU A 13 6.12 -5.17 0.38
CA GLU A 13 6.28 -4.71 -1.01
C GLU A 13 4.93 -4.34 -1.65
N PHE A 14 3.94 -5.25 -1.57
CA PHE A 14 2.61 -4.99 -2.15
C PHE A 14 1.91 -3.80 -1.49
N SER A 15 1.97 -3.73 -0.15
CA SER A 15 1.34 -2.67 0.62
C SER A 15 1.98 -1.30 0.34
N ALA A 16 3.31 -1.27 0.22
CA ALA A 16 4.05 -0.06 -0.08
C ALA A 16 3.74 0.46 -1.48
N HIS A 17 3.67 -0.41 -2.50
CA HIS A 17 3.33 -0.01 -3.86
C HIS A 17 1.94 0.62 -3.95
N VAL A 18 0.92 -0.01 -3.35
CA VAL A 18 -0.45 0.53 -3.36
C VAL A 18 -0.55 1.83 -2.59
N THR A 19 0.04 1.90 -1.40
CA THR A 19 0.01 3.12 -0.57
C THR A 19 0.74 4.27 -1.27
N TYR A 20 1.90 3.99 -1.86
CA TYR A 20 2.66 4.99 -2.60
C TYR A 20 1.90 5.50 -3.82
N GLY A 21 1.27 4.60 -4.60
CA GLY A 21 0.44 4.99 -5.73
C GLY A 21 -0.71 5.91 -5.32
N PHE A 22 -1.36 5.61 -4.19
CA PHE A 22 -2.43 6.44 -3.65
C PHE A 22 -1.94 7.82 -3.23
N VAL A 23 -0.82 7.89 -2.50
CA VAL A 23 -0.28 9.15 -1.97
C VAL A 23 0.33 10.03 -3.07
N SER A 24 0.96 9.42 -4.07
CA SER A 24 1.56 10.12 -5.22
C SER A 24 0.54 10.49 -6.31
N GLY A 25 -0.69 9.98 -6.22
CA GLY A 25 -1.77 10.33 -7.11
C GLY A 25 -2.21 11.81 -6.99
N PRO A 26 -2.99 12.31 -7.97
CA PRO A 26 -3.43 13.70 -8.00
C PRO A 26 -4.17 14.12 -6.73
N ALA A 27 -3.80 15.27 -6.15
CA ALA A 27 -4.33 15.77 -4.88
C ALA A 27 -5.73 16.41 -5.00
N ASP A 28 -6.14 16.68 -6.23
CA ASP A 28 -7.43 17.26 -6.64
C ASP A 28 -8.57 16.24 -6.70
N LEU A 29 -8.25 14.94 -6.70
CA LEU A 29 -9.22 13.86 -6.72
C LEU A 29 -9.74 13.53 -5.32
N ASN A 30 -11.02 13.14 -5.24
CA ASN A 30 -11.57 12.63 -4.00
C ASN A 30 -10.82 11.36 -3.54
N PRO A 31 -10.74 11.07 -2.23
CA PRO A 31 -10.04 9.88 -1.73
C PRO A 31 -10.50 8.57 -2.40
N ARG A 32 -11.79 8.47 -2.74
CA ARG A 32 -12.35 7.35 -3.49
C ARG A 32 -11.79 7.24 -4.91
N GLU A 33 -11.74 8.36 -5.63
CA GLU A 33 -11.27 8.41 -7.02
C GLU A 33 -9.77 8.15 -7.09
N ARG A 34 -8.99 8.67 -6.12
CA ARG A 34 -7.56 8.35 -5.97
C ARG A 34 -7.33 6.85 -5.77
N CYS A 35 -8.19 6.20 -4.99
CA CYS A 35 -8.11 4.77 -4.76
C CYS A 35 -8.38 3.97 -6.05
N ILE A 36 -9.40 4.36 -6.81
CA ILE A 36 -9.76 3.74 -8.09
C ILE A 36 -8.62 3.92 -9.10
N ASP A 37 -8.13 5.16 -9.28
CA ASP A 37 -7.04 5.48 -10.20
C ASP A 37 -5.75 4.70 -9.87
N THR A 38 -5.44 4.57 -8.58
CA THR A 38 -4.30 3.78 -8.11
C THR A 38 -4.47 2.30 -8.44
N LEU A 39 -5.66 1.73 -8.20
CA LEU A 39 -5.93 0.33 -8.49
C LEU A 39 -5.93 0.03 -9.98
N GLU A 40 -6.48 0.91 -10.82
CA GLU A 40 -6.44 0.76 -12.27
C GLU A 40 -5.00 0.68 -12.81
N LYS A 41 -4.09 1.48 -12.23
CA LYS A 41 -2.69 1.50 -12.63
C LYS A 41 -1.88 0.33 -12.07
N LEU A 42 -2.14 -0.08 -10.82
CA LEU A 42 -1.27 -1.02 -10.10
C LEU A 42 -1.79 -2.46 -10.04
N ALA A 43 -3.10 -2.71 -10.15
CA ALA A 43 -3.64 -4.06 -10.00
C ALA A 43 -3.08 -5.02 -11.06
N TRP A 44 -3.02 -4.59 -12.32
CA TRP A 44 -2.56 -5.45 -13.42
C TRP A 44 -1.05 -5.78 -13.33
N PRO A 45 -0.15 -4.80 -13.14
CA PRO A 45 1.27 -5.08 -12.90
C PRO A 45 1.53 -5.99 -11.71
N MET A 46 0.81 -5.80 -10.59
CA MET A 46 1.01 -6.60 -9.37
C MET A 46 0.60 -8.06 -9.55
N VAL A 47 -0.54 -8.31 -10.22
CA VAL A 47 -0.98 -9.68 -10.53
C VAL A 47 0.02 -10.36 -11.47
N HIS A 48 0.44 -9.67 -12.52
CA HIS A 48 1.45 -10.21 -13.44
C HIS A 48 2.80 -10.48 -12.76
N GLY A 49 3.27 -9.58 -11.89
CA GLY A 49 4.50 -9.76 -11.11
C GLY A 49 4.41 -10.93 -10.12
N SER A 50 3.24 -11.16 -9.54
CA SER A 50 3.02 -12.29 -8.64
C SER A 50 2.98 -13.61 -9.40
N ILE A 51 2.35 -13.64 -10.58
CA ILE A 51 2.34 -14.82 -11.47
C ILE A 51 3.76 -15.16 -11.92
N SER A 52 4.57 -14.17 -12.32
CA SER A 52 5.95 -14.42 -12.75
C SER A 52 6.82 -14.98 -11.63
N THR A 53 6.61 -14.53 -10.39
CA THR A 53 7.29 -15.07 -9.21
C THR A 53 6.88 -16.51 -8.94
N ILE A 54 5.57 -16.82 -9.01
CA ILE A 54 5.05 -18.19 -8.87
C ILE A 54 5.67 -19.12 -9.93
N LEU A 55 5.73 -18.67 -11.19
CA LEU A 55 6.38 -19.42 -12.27
C LEU A 55 7.87 -19.62 -12.01
N GLY A 56 8.56 -18.60 -11.49
CA GLY A 56 9.97 -18.68 -11.13
C GLY A 56 10.26 -19.69 -10.02
N VAL A 57 9.41 -19.75 -8.99
CA VAL A 57 9.56 -20.73 -7.90
C VAL A 57 8.95 -22.09 -8.22
N LEU A 58 8.21 -22.25 -9.32
CA LEU A 58 7.57 -23.50 -9.70
C LEU A 58 8.57 -24.65 -9.89
N VAL A 59 9.79 -24.35 -10.34
CA VAL A 59 10.87 -25.34 -10.48
C VAL A 59 11.19 -26.03 -9.14
N LEU A 60 11.02 -25.32 -8.02
CA LEU A 60 11.26 -25.85 -6.68
C LEU A 60 10.21 -26.90 -6.29
N ALA A 61 9.03 -26.90 -6.91
CA ALA A 61 7.98 -27.87 -6.64
C ALA A 61 8.37 -29.30 -7.06
N PHE A 62 9.30 -29.45 -8.02
CA PHE A 62 9.77 -30.74 -8.53
C PHE A 62 10.93 -31.35 -7.71
N ILE A 63 11.43 -30.63 -6.71
CA ILE A 63 12.54 -31.11 -5.89
C ILE A 63 11.98 -31.97 -4.75
N ASP A 64 12.50 -33.19 -4.62
CA ASP A 64 12.01 -34.18 -3.66
C ASP A 64 12.60 -33.99 -2.24
N SER A 65 12.50 -32.76 -1.75
CA SER A 65 12.93 -32.38 -0.40
C SER A 65 11.78 -31.72 0.34
N TYR A 66 11.55 -32.17 1.58
CA TYR A 66 10.51 -31.62 2.45
C TYR A 66 10.69 -30.11 2.66
N MET A 67 11.92 -29.65 2.92
CA MET A 67 12.20 -28.23 3.12
C MET A 67 11.82 -27.40 1.89
N VAL A 68 12.16 -27.88 0.68
CA VAL A 68 11.93 -27.15 -0.56
C VAL A 68 10.44 -27.08 -0.90
N ARG A 69 9.69 -28.16 -0.66
CA ARG A 69 8.22 -28.16 -0.83
C ARG A 69 7.52 -27.19 0.13
N VAL A 70 7.96 -27.11 1.39
CA VAL A 70 7.44 -26.14 2.35
C VAL A 70 7.76 -24.71 1.93
N PHE A 71 8.97 -24.46 1.40
CA PHE A 71 9.35 -23.16 0.85
C PHE A 71 8.40 -22.73 -0.27
N PHE A 72 8.22 -23.57 -1.30
CA PHE A 72 7.31 -23.30 -2.41
C PHE A 72 5.88 -22.99 -1.94
N LYS A 73 5.32 -23.83 -1.05
CA LYS A 73 3.97 -23.63 -0.49
C LYS A 73 3.85 -22.29 0.25
N THR A 74 4.89 -21.91 0.99
CA THR A 74 4.90 -20.65 1.75
C THR A 74 4.92 -19.44 0.83
N ILE A 75 5.76 -19.44 -0.21
CA ILE A 75 5.80 -18.36 -1.21
C ILE A 75 4.45 -18.23 -1.91
N PHE A 76 3.90 -19.34 -2.39
CA PHE A 76 2.61 -19.35 -3.05
C PHE A 76 1.49 -18.77 -2.16
N LEU A 77 1.43 -19.21 -0.90
CA LEU A 77 0.44 -18.72 0.06
C LEU A 77 0.58 -17.22 0.32
N VAL A 78 1.81 -16.74 0.54
CA VAL A 78 2.08 -15.34 0.82
C VAL A 78 1.75 -14.45 -0.36
N LEU A 79 2.09 -14.86 -1.60
CA LEU A 79 1.77 -14.06 -2.78
C LEU A 79 0.26 -13.92 -2.96
N VAL A 80 -0.50 -15.02 -2.84
CA VAL A 80 -1.96 -14.98 -2.99
C VAL A 80 -2.60 -14.12 -1.90
N ILE A 81 -2.27 -14.36 -0.63
CA ILE A 81 -2.85 -13.59 0.48
C ILE A 81 -2.38 -12.14 0.46
N GLY A 82 -1.10 -11.90 0.14
CA GLY A 82 -0.49 -10.57 0.12
C GLY A 82 -1.08 -9.69 -0.97
N VAL A 83 -1.21 -10.19 -2.21
CA VAL A 83 -1.86 -9.45 -3.30
C VAL A 83 -3.33 -9.18 -2.98
N PHE A 84 -4.06 -10.18 -2.47
CA PHE A 84 -5.45 -10.01 -2.07
C PHE A 84 -5.59 -8.93 -0.97
N HIS A 85 -4.74 -8.98 0.05
CA HIS A 85 -4.74 -8.00 1.13
C HIS A 85 -4.42 -6.59 0.63
N ALA A 86 -3.40 -6.44 -0.22
CA ALA A 86 -2.97 -5.15 -0.75
C ALA A 86 -3.98 -4.55 -1.75
N LEU A 87 -4.67 -5.37 -2.55
CA LEU A 87 -5.61 -4.86 -3.57
C LEU A 87 -7.05 -4.73 -3.06
N VAL A 88 -7.43 -5.38 -1.97
CA VAL A 88 -8.81 -5.34 -1.45
C VAL A 88 -8.87 -4.63 -0.11
N ILE A 89 -8.14 -5.13 0.90
CA ILE A 89 -8.28 -4.65 2.28
C ILE A 89 -7.65 -3.26 2.43
N LEU A 90 -6.47 -3.07 1.85
CA LEU A 90 -5.73 -1.81 1.94
C LEU A 90 -6.48 -0.63 1.30
N PRO A 91 -7.01 -0.69 0.07
CA PRO A 91 -7.78 0.42 -0.52
C PRO A 91 -9.03 0.80 0.28
N ILE A 92 -9.71 -0.18 0.90
CA ILE A 92 -10.85 0.11 1.79
C ILE A 92 -10.38 0.89 3.02
N LEU A 93 -9.27 0.47 3.65
CA LEU A 93 -8.69 1.19 4.78
C LEU A 93 -8.22 2.59 4.41
N LEU A 94 -7.59 2.76 3.25
CA LEU A 94 -7.13 4.08 2.78
C LEU A 94 -8.30 5.01 2.49
N HIS A 95 -9.36 4.51 1.85
CA HIS A 95 -10.58 5.27 1.60
C HIS A 95 -11.18 5.82 2.90
N ASP A 96 -11.24 5.02 3.95
CA ASP A 96 -11.87 5.43 5.20
C ASP A 96 -10.94 6.30 6.05
N THR A 97 -9.65 5.98 6.12
CA THR A 97 -8.70 6.67 7.03
C THR A 97 -8.23 8.03 6.52
N VAL A 98 -8.07 8.19 5.21
CA VAL A 98 -7.52 9.42 4.61
C VAL A 98 -8.40 10.66 4.82
N PRO A 99 -9.74 10.60 4.68
CA PRO A 99 -10.62 11.73 5.00
C PRO A 99 -10.48 12.22 6.44
N TYR A 100 -10.26 11.32 7.41
CA TYR A 100 -10.00 11.73 8.80
C TYR A 100 -8.64 12.41 8.95
N GLY A 101 -7.62 11.90 8.25
CA GLY A 101 -6.28 12.50 8.20
C GLY A 101 -6.29 13.91 7.61
N GLU A 102 -6.95 14.12 6.48
CA GLU A 102 -7.04 15.42 5.81
C GLU A 102 -7.87 16.43 6.62
N GLN A 103 -8.95 15.99 7.28
CA GLN A 103 -9.72 16.84 8.19
C GLN A 103 -8.90 17.29 9.41
N LEU A 104 -8.07 16.41 9.96
CA LEU A 104 -7.19 16.78 11.07
C LEU A 104 -6.06 17.71 10.60
N ALA A 105 -5.44 17.41 9.46
CA ALA A 105 -4.40 18.23 8.87
C ALA A 105 -4.91 19.64 8.55
N SER A 106 -6.09 19.76 7.94
CA SER A 106 -6.72 21.06 7.63
C SER A 106 -7.09 21.85 8.89
N LYS A 107 -7.59 21.21 9.95
CA LYS A 107 -7.81 21.88 11.24
C LYS A 107 -6.51 22.43 11.84
N ILE A 108 -5.44 21.64 11.83
CA ILE A 108 -4.14 22.05 12.40
C ILE A 108 -3.50 23.16 11.56
N TYR A 109 -3.43 23.00 10.23
CA TYR A 109 -2.86 24.00 9.33
C TYR A 109 -3.71 25.28 9.28
N GLY A 110 -5.03 25.16 9.21
CA GLY A 110 -5.94 26.30 9.25
C GLY A 110 -5.83 27.10 10.55
N HIS A 111 -5.67 26.41 11.69
CA HIS A 111 -5.43 27.06 12.97
C HIS A 111 -4.07 27.78 13.02
N LYS A 112 -3.00 27.14 12.51
CA LYS A 112 -1.66 27.75 12.45
C LYS A 112 -1.63 28.99 11.55
N GLN A 113 -2.33 28.96 10.40
CA GLN A 113 -2.45 30.09 9.48
C GLN A 113 -3.22 31.26 10.13
N ARG A 114 -4.28 30.95 10.89
CA ARG A 114 -5.06 31.94 11.65
C ARG A 114 -4.23 32.63 12.72
N ILE A 115 -3.45 31.87 13.50
CA ILE A 115 -2.55 32.42 14.52
C ILE A 115 -1.51 33.33 13.88
N LYS A 116 -0.86 32.87 12.80
CA LYS A 116 0.13 33.68 12.06
C LYS A 116 -0.45 35.00 11.54
N ASN A 117 -1.68 34.97 11.03
CA ASN A 117 -2.36 36.18 10.55
C ASN A 117 -2.81 37.11 11.69
N SER A 118 -3.05 36.58 12.90
CA SER A 118 -3.38 37.37 14.09
C SER A 118 -2.16 38.16 14.59
N PHE A 119 -1.01 37.49 14.77
CA PHE A 119 0.24 38.15 15.17
C PHE A 119 0.69 39.22 14.15
N ARG A 120 0.52 38.95 12.85
CA ARG A 120 0.85 39.93 11.81
C ARG A 120 -0.07 41.15 11.81
N ARG A 121 -1.29 41.07 12.36
CA ARG A 121 -2.16 42.25 12.51
C ARG A 121 -1.76 43.10 13.71
N GLU A 122 -1.30 42.49 14.80
CA GLU A 122 -0.82 43.18 16.00
C GLU A 122 0.52 43.91 15.78
N GLU A 123 1.38 43.47 14.85
CA GLU A 123 2.63 44.19 14.50
C GLU A 123 2.43 45.45 13.62
N ILE A 124 1.22 45.66 13.07
CA ILE A 124 0.93 46.75 12.13
C ILE A 124 0.14 47.90 12.81
N GLU A 125 -0.39 47.67 14.02
CA GLU A 125 -1.00 48.69 14.89
C GLU A 125 0.04 49.30 15.84
#